data_AF-A0A7X1ZCK3-F1
#
_entry.id   AF-A0A7X1ZCK3-F1
#
_cell.length_a   1.000
_cell.length_b   1.000
_cell.length_c   1.000
_cell.angle_alpha   90.00
_cell.angle_beta   90.00
_cell.angle_gamma   90.00
#
_symmetry.space_group_name_H-M   'P 1'
#
loop_
_entity.id
_entity.type
_entity.pdbx_description
1 polymer ?
#
loop_
_entity_poly.entity_id
_entity_poly.type
_entity_poly.pdbx_seq_one_letter_code
_entity_poly.pdbx_strand_id
1 'polypeptide(L)'
;MRAEACPALSIAAAHLSAGRRRALTPATLRLALKGEATEDWTSHLRGFLEDVRVETIHDIVLDTDVTFEDLAKMATALRVEGETVDWIREMAGEPVARPA
;
A
#
# COMPACT_ATOMS: atom_id res chain seq x y z
N MET A 1 -3.35 23.83 9.54
CA MET A 1 -2.56 24.55 8.53
C MET A 1 -1.16 23.94 8.58
N ARG A 2 -0.69 23.07 7.69
CA ARG A 2 -1.21 22.48 6.45
C ARG A 2 -1.24 20.95 6.63
N ALA A 3 -2.29 20.29 6.14
CA ALA A 3 -2.18 18.88 5.77
C ALA A 3 -1.21 18.84 4.59
N GLU A 4 0.09 18.78 4.85
CA GLU A 4 1.04 18.47 3.80
C GLU A 4 0.69 17.05 3.36
N ALA A 5 0.24 16.93 2.11
CA ALA A 5 -0.04 15.63 1.52
C ALA A 5 1.19 14.76 1.70
N CYS A 6 1.04 13.60 2.36
CA CYS A 6 2.11 12.62 2.54
C CYS A 6 2.89 12.48 1.21
N PRO A 7 4.17 12.90 1.16
CA PRO A 7 4.93 12.89 -0.08
C PRO A 7 5.10 11.47 -0.63
N ALA A 8 5.31 10.50 0.26
CA ALA A 8 5.40 9.08 -0.09
C ALA A 8 4.12 8.57 -0.76
N LEU A 9 2.95 8.93 -0.23
CA LEU A 9 1.65 8.60 -0.82
C LEU A 9 1.46 9.24 -2.20
N SER A 10 1.95 10.47 -2.38
CA SER A 10 1.89 11.18 -3.65
C SER A 10 2.80 10.55 -4.71
N ILE A 11 4.01 10.18 -4.32
CA ILE A 11 4.97 9.48 -5.17
C ILE A 11 4.43 8.11 -5.57
N ALA A 12 3.89 7.34 -4.62
CA ALA A 12 3.30 6.03 -4.89
C ALA A 12 2.10 6.14 -5.85
N ALA A 13 1.18 7.08 -5.60
CA ALA A 13 0.04 7.31 -6.47
C ALA A 13 0.44 7.67 -7.91
N ALA A 14 1.45 8.54 -8.08
CA ALA A 14 1.99 8.90 -9.38
C ALA A 14 2.66 7.71 -10.07
N HIS A 15 3.48 6.95 -9.34
CA HIS A 15 4.16 5.75 -9.85
C HIS A 15 3.15 4.71 -10.35
N LEU A 16 2.16 4.35 -9.53
CA LEU A 16 1.13 3.37 -9.88
C LEU A 16 0.24 3.82 -11.04
N SER A 17 0.12 5.12 -11.26
CA SER A 17 -0.66 5.70 -12.36
C SER A 17 0.12 5.80 -13.67
N ALA A 18 1.45 5.63 -13.64
CA ALA A 18 2.29 5.79 -14.81
C ALA A 18 1.87 4.82 -15.93
N GLY A 19 1.54 5.36 -17.11
CA GLY A 19 1.10 4.59 -18.27
C GLY A 19 -0.33 4.02 -18.18
N ARG A 20 -1.11 4.36 -17.15
CA ARG A 20 -2.49 3.87 -16.98
C ARG A 20 -3.51 4.91 -17.44
N ARG A 21 -4.64 4.44 -18.00
CA ARG A 21 -5.76 5.31 -18.42
C ARG A 21 -6.46 6.00 -17.25
N ARG A 22 -6.45 5.37 -16.07
CA ARG A 22 -7.09 5.87 -14.86
C ARG A 22 -6.03 6.18 -13.81
N ALA A 23 -5.85 7.47 -13.56
CA ALA A 23 -4.94 7.97 -12.55
C ALA A 23 -5.56 7.86 -11.16
N LEU A 24 -4.73 7.53 -10.20
CA LEU A 24 -5.06 7.37 -8.81
C LEU A 24 -4.54 8.60 -8.06
N THR A 25 -5.41 9.23 -7.28
CA THR A 25 -5.00 10.38 -6.44
C THR A 25 -4.42 9.87 -5.11
N PRO A 26 -3.62 10.67 -4.38
CA PRO A 26 -3.14 10.27 -3.07
C PRO A 26 -4.28 9.96 -2.09
N ALA A 27 -5.35 10.77 -2.10
CA ALA A 27 -6.53 10.54 -1.28
C ALA A 27 -7.24 9.21 -1.63
N THR A 28 -7.36 8.91 -2.92
CA THR A 28 -7.92 7.63 -3.39
C THR A 28 -7.02 6.45 -3.01
N LEU A 29 -5.70 6.59 -3.11
CA LEU A 29 -4.75 5.55 -2.69
C LEU A 29 -4.98 5.19 -1.23
N ARG A 30 -4.98 6.20 -0.36
CA ARG A 30 -5.19 6.03 1.09
C ARG A 30 -6.48 5.27 1.39
N LEU A 31 -7.61 5.67 0.79
CA LEU A 31 -8.88 4.97 0.96
C LEU A 31 -8.80 3.51 0.45
N ALA A 32 -8.14 3.30 -0.69
CA ALA A 32 -8.02 1.97 -1.28
C ALA A 32 -7.14 1.02 -0.44
N LEU A 33 -6.03 1.52 0.13
CA LEU A 33 -5.16 0.76 1.03
C LEU A 33 -5.89 0.30 2.30
N LYS A 34 -6.86 1.09 2.78
CA LYS A 34 -7.71 0.76 3.93
C LYS A 34 -8.92 -0.12 3.58
N GLY A 35 -9.11 -0.46 2.30
CA GLY A 35 -10.32 -1.15 1.84
C GLY A 35 -11.59 -0.29 1.90
N GLU A 36 -11.45 1.04 2.01
CA GLU A 36 -12.55 2.02 2.11
C GLU A 36 -12.91 2.65 0.75
N ALA A 37 -12.17 2.33 -0.31
CA ALA A 37 -12.48 2.84 -1.64
C ALA A 37 -13.75 2.18 -2.23
N THR A 38 -14.62 3.01 -2.82
CA THR A 38 -15.86 2.55 -3.45
C THR A 38 -15.66 1.92 -4.83
N GLU A 39 -14.51 2.18 -5.45
CA GLU A 39 -14.20 1.76 -6.82
C GLU A 39 -13.14 0.66 -6.81
N ASP A 40 -13.14 -0.19 -7.84
CA ASP A 40 -12.12 -1.22 -7.99
C ASP A 40 -10.77 -0.62 -8.41
N TRP A 41 -9.77 -0.87 -7.57
CA TRP A 41 -8.36 -0.49 -7.73
C TRP A 41 -7.41 -1.69 -7.62
N THR A 42 -7.92 -2.91 -7.75
CA THR A 42 -7.17 -4.17 -7.56
C THR A 42 -5.83 -4.18 -8.30
N SER A 43 -5.81 -3.75 -9.56
CA SER A 43 -4.59 -3.73 -10.37
C SER A 43 -3.54 -2.71 -9.92
N HIS A 44 -3.95 -1.64 -9.21
CA HIS A 44 -3.04 -0.65 -8.62
C HIS A 44 -2.56 -1.12 -7.26
N LEU A 45 -3.44 -1.75 -6.46
CA LEU A 45 -3.09 -2.29 -5.16
C LEU A 45 -2.13 -3.49 -5.25
N ARG A 46 -2.24 -4.32 -6.30
CA ARG A 46 -1.21 -5.32 -6.62
C ARG A 46 0.14 -4.68 -6.91
N GLY A 47 0.17 -3.70 -7.81
CA GLY A 47 1.39 -2.94 -8.11
C GLY A 47 1.95 -2.20 -6.89
N PHE A 48 1.10 -1.80 -5.94
CA PHE A 48 1.58 -1.22 -4.68
C PHE A 48 2.41 -2.22 -3.88
N LEU A 49 2.01 -3.49 -3.83
CA LEU A 49 2.73 -4.53 -3.09
C LEU A 49 3.95 -5.06 -3.86
N GLU A 50 3.91 -5.02 -5.19
CA GLU A 50 4.94 -5.59 -6.07
C GLU A 50 6.04 -4.58 -6.45
N ASP A 51 5.67 -3.32 -6.71
CA ASP A 51 6.55 -2.33 -7.34
C ASP A 51 6.95 -1.17 -6.40
N VAL A 52 6.18 -0.90 -5.34
CA VAL A 52 6.50 0.19 -4.41
C VAL A 52 7.52 -0.29 -3.40
N ARG A 53 8.62 0.47 -3.29
CA ARG A 53 9.72 0.18 -2.36
C ARG A 53 9.23 0.20 -0.91
N VAL A 54 9.78 -0.72 -0.11
CA VAL A 54 9.48 -0.89 1.32
C VAL A 54 9.63 0.41 2.10
N GLU A 55 10.64 1.24 1.81
CA GLU A 55 10.84 2.52 2.48
C GLU A 55 9.66 3.47 2.23
N THR A 56 9.16 3.53 0.99
CA THR A 56 7.98 4.34 0.65
C THR A 56 6.74 3.82 1.37
N ILE A 57 6.59 2.50 1.51
CA ILE A 57 5.46 1.89 2.24
C ILE A 57 5.54 2.26 3.72
N HIS A 58 6.72 2.18 4.32
CA HIS A 58 6.95 2.56 5.70
C HIS A 58 6.64 4.04 5.95
N ASP A 59 7.12 4.93 5.09
CA ASP A 59 6.84 6.37 5.17
C ASP A 59 5.32 6.64 5.07
N ILE A 60 4.59 5.92 4.23
CA ILE A 60 3.12 6.01 4.16
C ILE A 60 2.48 5.63 5.49
N VAL A 61 2.93 4.54 6.12
CA VAL A 61 2.38 4.10 7.42
C VAL A 61 2.69 5.11 8.53
N LEU A 62 3.87 5.75 8.51
CA LEU A 62 4.26 6.76 9.50
C LEU A 62 3.51 8.08 9.33
N ASP A 63 3.27 8.51 8.10
CA ASP A 63 2.73 9.84 7.78
C ASP A 63 1.20 9.84 7.56
N THR A 64 0.55 8.68 7.61
CA THR A 64 -0.89 8.55 7.36
C THR A 64 -1.58 7.70 8.44
N ASP A 65 -2.89 7.48 8.29
CA ASP A 65 -3.69 6.58 9.13
C ASP A 65 -3.76 5.15 8.56
N VAL A 66 -2.98 4.83 7.51
CA VAL A 66 -2.85 3.47 6.98
C VAL A 66 -1.94 2.67 7.90
N THR A 67 -2.37 1.48 8.32
CA THR A 67 -1.59 0.62 9.19
C THR A 67 -1.00 -0.58 8.45
N PHE A 68 0.02 -1.22 9.02
CA PHE A 68 0.53 -2.50 8.51
C PHE A 68 -0.54 -3.60 8.50
N GLU A 69 -1.48 -3.58 9.45
CA GLU A 69 -2.61 -4.52 9.45
C GLU A 69 -3.54 -4.30 8.25
N ASP A 70 -3.79 -3.06 7.85
CA ASP A 70 -4.60 -2.75 6.66
C ASP A 70 -3.93 -3.31 5.41
N LEU A 71 -2.62 -3.11 5.30
CA LEU A 71 -1.83 -3.61 4.18
C LEU A 71 -1.76 -5.15 4.15
N ALA A 72 -1.63 -5.80 5.31
CA ALA A 72 -1.63 -7.26 5.42
C ALA A 72 -3.00 -7.88 5.04
N LYS A 73 -4.09 -7.27 5.50
CA LYS A 73 -5.47 -7.65 5.11
C LYS A 73 -5.66 -7.49 3.61
N MET A 74 -5.19 -6.38 3.04
CA MET A 74 -5.24 -6.12 1.60
C MET A 74 -4.44 -7.17 0.81
N ALA A 75 -3.20 -7.46 1.20
CA ALA A 75 -2.36 -8.47 0.54
C ALA A 75 -3.02 -9.86 0.56
N THR A 76 -3.62 -10.23 1.69
CA THR A 76 -4.37 -11.48 1.85
C THR A 76 -5.60 -11.53 0.95
N ALA A 77 -6.40 -10.46 0.89
CA ALA A 77 -7.57 -10.37 0.01
C ALA A 77 -7.18 -10.48 -1.47
N LEU A 78 -6.03 -9.91 -1.85
CA LEU A 78 -5.49 -9.96 -3.20
C LEU A 78 -4.70 -11.24 -3.50
N ARG A 79 -4.38 -12.07 -2.51
CA ARG A 79 -3.50 -13.24 -2.67
C ARG A 79 -2.16 -12.88 -3.33
N VAL A 80 -1.55 -11.78 -2.88
CA VAL A 80 -0.21 -11.37 -3.28
C VAL A 80 0.78 -11.95 -2.27
N GLU A 81 1.91 -12.43 -2.78
CA GLU A 81 3.01 -13.00 -2.01
C GLU A 81 4.32 -12.34 -2.47
N GLY A 82 5.37 -12.42 -1.65
CA GLY A 82 6.69 -11.88 -1.96
C GLY A 82 7.31 -11.15 -0.77
N GLU A 83 8.58 -10.77 -0.91
CA GLU A 83 9.39 -10.19 0.16
C GLU A 83 8.75 -8.95 0.81
N THR A 84 8.17 -8.06 0.01
CA THR A 84 7.43 -6.89 0.51
C THR A 84 6.23 -7.29 1.37
N VAL A 85 5.48 -8.31 0.97
CA VAL A 85 4.31 -8.79 1.74
C VAL A 85 4.75 -9.50 3.02
N ASP A 86 5.81 -10.30 2.95
CA ASP A 86 6.36 -10.96 4.13
C ASP A 86 6.85 -9.94 5.16
N TRP A 87 7.53 -8.89 4.71
CA TRP A 87 7.92 -7.76 5.55
C TRP A 87 6.70 -7.03 6.13
N ILE A 88 5.66 -6.74 5.34
CA ILE A 88 4.40 -6.12 5.84
C ILE A 88 3.78 -6.96 6.95
N ARG A 89 3.72 -8.29 6.76
CA ARG A 89 3.15 -9.22 7.75
C ARG A 89 3.97 -9.26 9.04
N GLU A 90 5.29 -9.28 8.94
CA GLU A 90 6.18 -9.16 10.10
C GLU A 90 5.92 -7.86 10.87
N MET A 91 5.80 -6.74 10.16
CA MET A 91 5.50 -5.43 10.76
C MET A 91 4.09 -5.35 11.35
N ALA A 92 3.13 -6.12 10.82
CA ALA A 92 1.79 -6.27 11.39
C ALA A 92 1.75 -7.20 12.62
N GLY A 93 2.88 -7.81 13.00
CA GLY A 93 2.95 -8.77 14.10
C GLY A 93 2.34 -10.13 13.77
N GLU A 94 2.10 -10.43 12.48
CA GLU A 94 1.67 -11.76 12.07
C GLU A 94 2.84 -12.75 12.18
N PRO A 95 2.61 -13.99 12.63
CA PRO A 95 3.66 -15.00 12.65
C PRO A 95 4.04 -15.38 11.21
N VAL A 96 5.09 -14.75 10.69
CA VAL A 96 5.69 -15.16 9.41
C VAL A 96 6.47 -16.44 9.66
N ALA A 97 6.01 -17.54 9.09
CA ALA A 97 6.72 -18.81 9.12
C ALA A 97 8.04 -18.64 8.35
N ARG A 98 9.12 -18.31 9.06
CA ARG A 98 10.47 -18.27 8.47
C ARG A 98 10.83 -19.70 8.06
N PRO A 99 11.14 -19.98 6.78
CA PRO A 99 11.66 -21.29 6.42
C PRO A 99 13.00 -21.52 7.15
N ALA A 100 13.12 -22.71 7.74
CA ALA A 100 14.27 -23.15 8.52
C ALA A 100 15.50 -23.44 7.64
#